data_AF-W2ELW9-F1
#
_entry.id   AF-W2ELW9-F1
#
_cell.length_a   1.000
_cell.length_b   1.000
_cell.length_c   1.000
_cell.angle_alpha   90.00
_cell.angle_beta   90.00
_cell.angle_gamma   90.00
#
_symmetry.space_group_name_H-M   'P 1'
#
loop_
_entity.id
_entity.type
_entity.pdbx_description
1 polymer ?
#
loop_
_entity_poly.entity_id
_entity_poly.type
_entity_poly.pdbx_seq_one_letter_code
_entity_poly.pdbx_strand_id
1 'polypeptide(L)'
;MAVRMVSIDTPETHYGGSPAMAQALLDRTRARLLGGTYDVLPAGLREYLVARITSDAAQRHQAAGEAAAATHTSMMNSRLARPDGSQRNMAVIATGELVEAKGRLLAYTAPWFAGNAADPLPPRDNPRRRTFNLDMVAQGWAALFLIYPSIPPAWDLNLLLAEVDTAWREQRGAWARAGADLLLGYEYRALIKLGARNLGRPDDMIADAFQRVRPSRHVRSPGRRERDCARMRPARGRPATAPRRKARRCG
;
A
#
# COMPACT_ATOMS: atom_id res chain seq x y z
N MET A 1 -12.06 10.36 -6.06
CA MET A 1 -11.09 9.80 -5.09
C MET A 1 -10.43 8.60 -5.76
N ALA A 2 -9.10 8.55 -5.82
CA ALA A 2 -8.42 7.42 -6.47
C ALA A 2 -8.30 6.23 -5.51
N VAL A 3 -8.62 5.02 -5.99
CA VAL A 3 -8.46 3.76 -5.25
C VAL A 3 -7.09 3.18 -5.59
N ARG A 4 -6.32 2.77 -4.58
CA ARG A 4 -5.15 1.89 -4.74
C ARG A 4 -5.57 0.48 -4.34
N MET A 5 -5.54 -0.43 -5.32
CA MET A 5 -5.79 -1.84 -5.08
C MET A 5 -4.75 -2.39 -4.09
N VAL A 6 -5.22 -2.95 -2.98
CA VAL A 6 -4.35 -3.58 -1.96
C VAL A 6 -3.89 -4.97 -2.35
N SER A 7 -2.90 -5.51 -1.64
CA SER A 7 -2.34 -6.85 -1.84
C SER A 7 -1.64 -7.08 -3.17
N ILE A 8 -1.54 -6.06 -4.03
CA ILE A 8 -0.93 -6.18 -5.35
C ILE A 8 0.01 -5.00 -5.64
N ASP A 9 1.00 -5.23 -6.48
CA ASP A 9 1.91 -4.20 -7.00
C ASP A 9 2.00 -4.36 -8.53
N THR A 10 1.45 -3.40 -9.25
CA THR A 10 1.53 -3.32 -10.72
C THR A 10 2.79 -2.55 -11.12
N PRO A 11 3.41 -2.87 -12.26
CA PRO A 11 4.48 -2.03 -12.81
C PRO A 11 4.01 -0.57 -13.01
N GLU A 12 4.93 0.37 -12.85
CA GLU A 12 4.70 1.81 -12.90
C GLU A 12 4.83 2.32 -14.35
N THR A 13 3.95 3.23 -14.78
CA THR A 13 3.98 3.79 -16.15
C THR A 13 4.87 5.03 -16.29
N HIS A 14 5.02 5.82 -15.22
CA HIS A 14 5.65 7.15 -15.30
C HIS A 14 6.68 7.43 -14.19
N TYR A 15 6.93 6.46 -13.30
CA TYR A 15 7.89 6.67 -12.22
C TYR A 15 9.32 6.79 -12.79
N GLY A 16 10.08 7.79 -12.35
CA GLY A 16 11.42 8.07 -12.89
C GLY A 16 11.42 8.89 -14.19
N GLY A 17 10.26 9.30 -14.71
CA GLY A 17 10.13 10.10 -15.93
C GLY A 17 10.02 9.24 -17.19
N SER A 18 10.55 9.73 -18.32
CA SER A 18 10.56 8.98 -19.57
C SER A 18 11.43 7.71 -19.46
N PRO A 19 11.23 6.69 -20.33
CA PRO A 19 12.05 5.49 -20.32
C PRO A 19 13.55 5.78 -20.34
N ALA A 20 14.00 6.74 -21.16
CA ALA A 20 15.41 7.12 -21.26
C ALA A 20 15.93 7.76 -19.97
N MET A 21 15.15 8.64 -19.33
CA MET A 21 15.54 9.24 -18.05
C MET A 21 15.63 8.20 -16.95
N ALA A 22 14.63 7.32 -16.86
CA ALA A 22 14.59 6.26 -15.88
C ALA A 22 15.73 5.25 -16.10
N GLN A 23 16.04 4.88 -17.35
CA GLN A 23 17.15 4.00 -17.68
C GLN A 23 18.49 4.58 -17.20
N ALA A 24 18.73 5.88 -17.43
CA ALA A 24 19.94 6.53 -16.93
C ALA A 24 20.06 6.53 -15.40
N LEU A 25 18.93 6.50 -14.67
CA LEU A 25 18.93 6.30 -13.21
C LEU A 25 19.25 4.85 -12.85
N LEU A 26 18.65 3.88 -13.54
CA LEU A 26 18.94 2.46 -13.34
C LEU A 26 20.41 2.13 -13.62
N ASP A 27 20.98 2.63 -14.71
CA ASP A 27 22.39 2.42 -15.06
C ASP A 27 23.31 2.99 -13.99
N ARG A 28 22.97 4.16 -13.43
CA ARG A 28 23.70 4.73 -12.29
C ARG A 28 23.60 3.84 -11.06
N THR A 29 22.42 3.30 -10.76
CA THR A 29 22.22 2.34 -9.67
C THR A 29 23.07 1.09 -9.87
N ARG A 30 23.07 0.53 -11.09
CA ARG A 30 23.89 -0.62 -11.45
C ARG A 30 25.37 -0.35 -11.20
N ALA A 31 25.89 0.79 -11.65
CA ALA A 31 27.27 1.18 -11.41
C ALA A 31 27.59 1.31 -9.92
N ARG A 32 26.68 1.88 -9.11
CA ARG A 32 26.85 2.01 -7.65
C ARG A 32 26.83 0.66 -6.91
N LEU A 33 25.96 -0.26 -7.33
CA LEU A 33 25.88 -1.61 -6.78
C LEU A 33 27.15 -2.42 -7.05
N LEU A 34 27.73 -2.27 -8.25
CA LEU A 34 28.97 -2.92 -8.67
C LEU A 34 30.22 -2.25 -8.07
N GLY A 35 30.22 -0.94 -7.92
CA GLY A 35 31.35 -0.14 -7.43
C GLY A 35 31.45 -0.03 -5.91
N GLY A 36 30.71 -0.83 -5.15
CA GLY A 36 30.79 -0.90 -3.69
C GLY A 36 30.08 0.21 -2.91
N THR A 37 29.40 1.14 -3.58
CA THR A 37 28.70 2.26 -2.91
C THR A 37 27.62 1.76 -1.93
N TYR A 38 27.02 0.61 -2.22
CA TYR A 38 25.95 0.02 -1.41
C TYR A 38 26.34 -1.35 -0.83
N ASP A 39 27.62 -1.56 -0.47
CA ASP A 39 28.11 -2.85 0.07
C ASP A 39 27.46 -3.27 1.40
N VAL A 40 26.79 -2.34 2.09
CA VAL A 40 25.95 -2.66 3.25
C VAL A 40 24.72 -3.51 2.88
N LEU A 41 24.31 -3.53 1.60
CA LEU A 41 23.30 -4.46 1.11
C LEU A 41 23.88 -5.87 0.95
N PRO A 42 23.12 -6.93 1.30
CA PRO A 42 23.56 -8.31 1.09
C PRO A 42 24.01 -8.56 -0.35
N ALA A 43 25.13 -9.25 -0.53
CA ALA A 43 25.71 -9.51 -1.86
C ALA A 43 24.72 -10.15 -2.83
N GLY A 44 24.00 -11.19 -2.39
CA GLY A 44 22.98 -11.85 -3.22
C GLY A 44 21.83 -10.93 -3.65
N LEU A 45 21.44 -9.95 -2.82
CA LEU A 45 20.45 -8.94 -3.23
C LEU A 45 21.03 -8.01 -4.30
N ARG A 46 22.29 -7.58 -4.17
CA ARG A 46 22.95 -6.74 -5.17
C ARG A 46 23.09 -7.46 -6.50
N GLU A 47 23.55 -8.72 -6.49
CA GLU A 47 23.65 -9.57 -7.67
C GLU A 47 22.29 -9.74 -8.35
N TYR A 48 21.26 -10.06 -7.58
CA TYR A 48 19.88 -10.19 -8.05
C TYR A 48 19.38 -8.91 -8.75
N LEU A 49 19.63 -7.74 -8.16
CA LEU A 49 19.22 -6.44 -8.71
C LEU A 49 20.03 -6.06 -9.95
N VAL A 50 21.36 -6.24 -9.92
CA VAL A 50 22.24 -5.96 -11.05
C VAL A 50 21.84 -6.81 -12.26
N ALA A 51 21.52 -8.09 -12.07
CA ALA A 51 21.10 -8.96 -13.17
C ALA A 51 19.87 -8.43 -13.94
N ARG A 52 18.96 -7.73 -13.25
CA ARG A 52 17.69 -7.22 -13.83
C ARG A 52 17.78 -5.81 -14.40
N ILE A 53 18.87 -5.08 -14.16
CA ILE A 53 19.10 -3.76 -14.75
C ILE A 53 19.71 -3.93 -16.15
N THR A 54 18.93 -4.44 -17.10
CA THR A 54 19.31 -4.51 -18.52
C THR A 54 19.21 -3.14 -19.19
N SER A 55 19.74 -3.00 -20.40
CA SER A 55 19.77 -1.74 -21.15
C SER A 55 18.38 -1.17 -21.52
N ASP A 56 17.35 -2.01 -21.48
CA ASP A 56 15.96 -1.70 -21.79
C ASP A 56 15.02 -1.85 -20.59
N ALA A 57 15.55 -2.08 -19.38
CA ALA A 57 14.78 -2.40 -18.18
C ALA A 57 13.69 -1.35 -17.88
N ALA A 58 13.98 -0.06 -18.08
CA ALA A 58 13.00 1.00 -17.87
C ALA A 58 11.86 0.98 -18.90
N GLN A 59 12.19 0.82 -20.18
CA GLN A 59 11.18 0.71 -21.24
C GLN A 59 10.29 -0.50 -21.02
N ARG A 60 10.88 -1.65 -20.68
CA ARG A 60 10.18 -2.89 -20.41
C ARG A 60 9.23 -2.77 -19.23
N HIS A 61 9.69 -2.17 -18.13
CA HIS A 61 8.86 -1.94 -16.94
C HIS A 61 7.66 -1.04 -17.24
N GLN A 62 7.88 0.10 -17.90
CA GLN A 62 6.81 1.04 -18.21
C GLN A 62 5.80 0.44 -19.22
N ALA A 63 6.27 -0.27 -20.24
CA ALA A 63 5.41 -0.99 -21.17
C ALA A 63 4.57 -2.09 -20.49
N ALA A 64 5.13 -2.78 -19.49
CA ALA A 64 4.37 -3.71 -18.66
C ALA A 64 3.29 -3.00 -17.83
N GLY A 65 3.58 -1.79 -17.33
CA GLY A 65 2.62 -0.95 -16.61
C GLY A 65 1.46 -0.50 -17.49
N GLU A 66 1.75 -0.08 -18.72
CA GLU A 66 0.74 0.31 -19.71
C GLU A 66 -0.15 -0.87 -20.08
N ALA A 67 0.45 -2.04 -20.32
CA ALA A 67 -0.29 -3.27 -20.59
C ALA A 67 -1.16 -3.70 -19.41
N ALA A 68 -0.65 -3.63 -18.18
CA ALA A 68 -1.43 -3.91 -16.97
C ALA A 68 -2.64 -2.96 -16.84
N ALA A 69 -2.46 -1.67 -17.11
CA ALA A 69 -3.55 -0.69 -17.09
C ALA A 69 -4.60 -0.95 -18.17
N ALA A 70 -4.18 -1.30 -19.38
CA ALA A 70 -5.08 -1.66 -20.47
C ALA A 70 -5.86 -2.94 -20.16
N THR A 71 -5.20 -3.97 -19.64
CA THR A 71 -5.86 -5.22 -19.23
C THR A 71 -6.84 -4.98 -18.09
N HIS A 72 -6.49 -4.20 -17.08
CA HIS A 72 -7.40 -3.85 -16.00
C HIS A 72 -8.65 -3.12 -16.52
N THR A 73 -8.47 -2.16 -17.44
CA THR A 73 -9.58 -1.44 -18.07
C THR A 73 -10.51 -2.37 -18.85
N SER A 74 -9.95 -3.26 -19.67
CA SER A 74 -10.72 -4.27 -20.42
C SER A 74 -11.47 -5.24 -19.48
N MET A 75 -10.80 -5.65 -18.40
CA MET A 75 -11.38 -6.51 -17.37
C MET A 75 -12.55 -5.83 -16.65
N MET A 76 -12.41 -4.55 -16.30
CA MET A 76 -13.51 -3.79 -15.70
C MET A 76 -14.69 -3.67 -16.67
N ASN A 77 -14.43 -3.26 -17.93
CA ASN A 77 -15.48 -3.07 -18.93
C ASN A 77 -16.27 -4.36 -19.20
N SER A 78 -15.57 -5.50 -19.27
CA SER A 78 -16.21 -6.79 -19.52
C SER A 78 -16.94 -7.35 -18.29
N ARG A 79 -16.32 -7.32 -17.11
CA ARG A 79 -16.90 -7.92 -15.90
C ARG A 79 -18.01 -7.09 -15.28
N LEU A 80 -18.00 -5.78 -15.48
CA LEU A 80 -19.08 -4.90 -15.04
C LEU A 80 -20.25 -4.86 -16.03
N ALA A 81 -20.06 -5.20 -17.31
CA ALA A 81 -21.15 -5.21 -18.28
C ALA A 81 -22.30 -6.14 -17.88
N ARG A 82 -23.53 -5.62 -17.97
CA ARG A 82 -24.77 -6.38 -17.86
C ARG A 82 -25.25 -6.82 -19.25
N PRO A 83 -26.09 -7.85 -19.34
CA PRO A 83 -26.67 -8.28 -20.63
C PRO A 83 -27.45 -7.18 -21.35
N ASP A 84 -28.02 -6.22 -20.62
CA ASP A 84 -28.76 -5.07 -21.15
C ASP A 84 -27.85 -3.93 -21.66
N GLY A 85 -26.51 -4.11 -21.64
CA GLY A 85 -25.53 -3.12 -22.05
C GLY A 85 -25.18 -2.08 -20.97
N SER A 86 -25.89 -2.05 -19.84
CA SER A 86 -25.55 -1.20 -18.70
C SER A 86 -24.31 -1.71 -17.95
N GLN A 87 -23.72 -0.89 -17.08
CA GLN A 87 -22.57 -1.25 -16.26
C GLN A 87 -22.96 -1.47 -14.80
N ARG A 88 -22.46 -2.55 -14.19
CA ARG A 88 -22.54 -2.78 -12.75
C ARG A 88 -21.76 -1.71 -12.00
N ASN A 89 -22.24 -1.38 -10.81
CA ASN A 89 -21.43 -0.66 -9.87
C ASN A 89 -20.22 -1.51 -9.46
N MET A 90 -19.15 -0.85 -9.05
CA MET A 90 -18.00 -1.52 -8.47
C MET A 90 -18.13 -1.51 -6.95
N ALA A 91 -18.06 -2.68 -6.34
CA ALA A 91 -17.90 -2.83 -4.90
C ALA A 91 -16.50 -2.36 -4.50
N VAL A 92 -16.42 -1.52 -3.47
CA VAL A 92 -15.16 -1.07 -2.87
C VAL A 92 -15.12 -1.59 -1.44
N ILE A 93 -14.25 -2.57 -1.20
CA ILE A 93 -14.12 -3.25 0.09
C ILE A 93 -12.91 -2.63 0.78
N ALA A 94 -13.19 -1.67 1.66
CA ALA A 94 -12.15 -0.95 2.39
C ALA A 94 -11.41 -1.91 3.35
N THR A 95 -10.11 -1.67 3.52
CA THR A 95 -9.25 -2.50 4.36
C THR A 95 -8.88 -1.82 5.67
N GLY A 96 -8.07 -2.46 6.52
CA GLY A 96 -7.81 -1.96 7.87
C GLY A 96 -7.15 -0.58 7.91
N GLU A 97 -6.21 -0.28 7.00
CA GLU A 97 -5.80 1.11 6.73
C GLU A 97 -6.65 1.66 5.60
N LEU A 98 -7.40 2.73 5.85
CA LEU A 98 -8.39 3.23 4.89
C LEU A 98 -7.75 4.14 3.83
N VAL A 99 -6.87 5.05 4.23
CA VAL A 99 -6.32 6.07 3.33
C VAL A 99 -4.82 6.15 3.51
N GLU A 100 -4.08 5.91 2.43
CA GLU A 100 -2.61 6.05 2.47
C GLU A 100 -2.17 7.51 2.39
N ALA A 101 -0.88 7.77 2.61
CA ALA A 101 -0.31 9.12 2.72
C ALA A 101 -0.60 10.06 1.54
N LYS A 102 -0.87 9.55 0.33
CA LYS A 102 -1.24 10.38 -0.85
C LYS A 102 -2.75 10.54 -1.02
N GLY A 103 -3.56 10.23 0.00
CA GLY A 103 -5.00 10.42 -0.02
C GLY A 103 -5.77 9.38 -0.86
N ARG A 104 -5.14 8.24 -1.19
CA ARG A 104 -5.79 7.14 -1.94
C ARG A 104 -6.43 6.15 -0.99
N LEU A 105 -7.65 5.72 -1.32
CA LEU A 105 -8.35 4.68 -0.59
C LEU A 105 -7.69 3.31 -0.87
N LEU A 106 -7.33 2.59 0.19
CA LEU A 106 -6.79 1.23 0.12
C LEU A 106 -7.93 0.21 0.18
N ALA A 107 -8.22 -0.43 -0.96
CA ALA A 107 -9.36 -1.33 -1.06
C ALA A 107 -9.11 -2.53 -1.98
N TYR A 108 -9.90 -3.57 -1.75
CA TYR A 108 -10.19 -4.55 -2.81
C TYR A 108 -11.39 -4.05 -3.61
N THR A 109 -11.37 -4.30 -4.92
CA THR A 109 -12.46 -3.94 -5.82
C THR A 109 -13.05 -5.17 -6.49
N ALA A 110 -14.36 -5.21 -6.67
CA ALA A 110 -15.06 -6.32 -7.31
C ALA A 110 -16.34 -5.85 -8.01
N PRO A 111 -16.94 -6.64 -8.92
CA PRO A 111 -18.28 -6.36 -9.41
C PRO A 111 -19.32 -6.38 -8.28
N TRP A 112 -20.19 -5.36 -8.22
CA TRP A 112 -21.34 -5.34 -7.33
C TRP A 112 -22.56 -5.97 -8.02
N PHE A 113 -23.03 -7.11 -7.49
CA PHE A 113 -24.26 -7.76 -7.94
C PHE A 113 -25.43 -7.30 -7.08
N ALA A 114 -26.53 -6.86 -7.70
CA ALA A 114 -27.70 -6.38 -6.97
C ALA A 114 -28.43 -7.49 -6.18
N GLY A 115 -28.25 -8.76 -6.58
CA GLY A 115 -28.87 -9.91 -5.90
C GLY A 115 -30.37 -10.06 -6.18
N ASN A 116 -30.86 -9.45 -7.26
CA ASN A 116 -32.24 -9.55 -7.71
C ASN A 116 -32.36 -10.42 -8.98
N ALA A 117 -33.58 -10.65 -9.48
CA ALA A 117 -33.81 -11.50 -10.65
C ALA A 117 -33.10 -11.02 -11.93
N ALA A 118 -32.92 -9.71 -12.10
CA ALA A 118 -32.25 -9.12 -13.26
C ALA A 118 -30.71 -9.11 -13.15
N ASP A 119 -30.17 -9.16 -11.93
CA ASP A 119 -28.73 -9.21 -11.67
C ASP A 119 -28.43 -10.13 -10.46
N PRO A 120 -28.58 -11.45 -10.64
CA PRO A 120 -28.46 -12.41 -9.55
C PRO A 120 -27.02 -12.46 -9.03
N LEU A 121 -26.88 -12.61 -7.72
CA LEU A 121 -25.58 -12.82 -7.09
C LEU A 121 -25.09 -14.24 -7.41
N PRO A 122 -23.93 -14.42 -8.06
CA PRO A 122 -23.41 -15.75 -8.35
C PRO A 122 -23.07 -16.54 -7.07
N PRO A 123 -22.96 -17.88 -7.17
CA PRO A 123 -22.42 -18.72 -6.09
C PRO A 123 -21.07 -18.22 -5.58
N ARG A 124 -20.74 -18.50 -4.31
CA ARG A 124 -19.58 -17.93 -3.60
C ARG A 124 -18.24 -18.14 -4.32
N ASP A 125 -18.04 -19.31 -4.87
CA ASP A 125 -16.86 -19.77 -5.58
C ASP A 125 -16.82 -19.38 -7.06
N ASN A 126 -17.89 -18.77 -7.58
CA ASN A 126 -17.96 -18.41 -8.99
C ASN A 126 -16.90 -17.34 -9.33
N PRO A 127 -16.07 -17.55 -10.38
CA PRO A 127 -15.03 -16.61 -10.81
C PRO A 127 -15.54 -15.18 -11.05
N ARG A 128 -16.81 -15.01 -11.42
CA ARG A 128 -17.44 -13.70 -11.61
C ARG A 128 -17.45 -12.85 -10.34
N ARG A 129 -17.27 -13.45 -9.15
CA ARG A 129 -17.16 -12.75 -7.85
C ARG A 129 -15.75 -12.36 -7.45
N ARG A 130 -14.72 -12.81 -8.18
CA ARG A 130 -13.32 -12.50 -7.85
C ARG A 130 -13.08 -11.00 -7.80
N THR A 131 -12.19 -10.55 -6.94
CA THR A 131 -11.74 -9.16 -6.94
C THR A 131 -10.91 -8.90 -8.19
N PHE A 132 -10.92 -7.66 -8.69
CA PHE A 132 -10.00 -7.24 -9.74
C PHE A 132 -8.54 -7.38 -9.28
N ASN A 133 -8.28 -7.21 -7.97
CA ASN A 133 -6.97 -7.46 -7.37
C ASN A 133 -6.48 -8.89 -7.64
N LEU A 134 -7.32 -9.89 -7.33
CA LEU A 134 -6.98 -11.30 -7.54
C LEU A 134 -6.76 -11.59 -9.03
N ASP A 135 -7.64 -11.08 -9.90
CA ASP A 135 -7.53 -11.34 -11.34
C ASP A 135 -6.29 -10.71 -11.97
N MET A 136 -5.88 -9.51 -11.51
CA MET A 136 -4.63 -8.89 -11.96
C MET A 136 -3.41 -9.76 -11.63
N VAL A 137 -3.42 -10.43 -10.47
CA VAL A 137 -2.37 -11.37 -10.07
C VAL A 137 -2.47 -12.67 -10.85
N ALA A 138 -3.67 -13.26 -10.96
CA ALA A 138 -3.90 -14.51 -11.69
C ALA A 138 -3.52 -14.41 -13.18
N GLN A 139 -3.67 -13.23 -13.77
CA GLN A 139 -3.26 -12.96 -15.16
C GLN A 139 -1.80 -12.52 -15.29
N GLY A 140 -1.04 -12.42 -14.18
CA GLY A 140 0.37 -12.07 -14.17
C GLY A 140 0.68 -10.60 -14.46
N TRP A 141 -0.29 -9.70 -14.30
CA TRP A 141 -0.12 -8.26 -14.51
C TRP A 141 0.20 -7.48 -13.22
N ALA A 142 0.11 -8.14 -12.08
CA ALA A 142 0.53 -7.59 -10.79
C ALA A 142 1.24 -8.65 -9.96
N ALA A 143 2.26 -8.24 -9.21
CA ALA A 143 2.92 -9.06 -8.22
C ALA A 143 2.14 -9.05 -6.90
N LEU A 144 2.27 -10.12 -6.11
CA LEU A 144 1.74 -10.16 -4.75
C LEU A 144 2.46 -9.14 -3.86
N PHE A 145 1.70 -8.30 -3.18
CA PHE A 145 2.25 -7.34 -2.24
C PHE A 145 1.35 -7.16 -1.01
N LEU A 146 1.49 -8.06 -0.04
CA LEU A 146 0.71 -8.05 1.19
C LEU A 146 1.15 -6.91 2.12
N ILE A 147 0.18 -6.09 2.53
CA ILE A 147 0.39 -4.97 3.44
C ILE A 147 -0.46 -5.20 4.68
N TYR A 148 0.15 -5.21 5.86
CA TYR A 148 -0.57 -5.20 7.13
C TYR A 148 -1.14 -3.81 7.41
N PRO A 149 -2.38 -3.67 7.93
CA PRO A 149 -3.32 -4.72 8.36
C PRO A 149 -4.24 -5.27 7.25
N SER A 150 -4.08 -4.83 6.00
CA SER A 150 -4.87 -5.20 4.83
C SER A 150 -4.54 -6.59 4.27
N ILE A 151 -4.60 -7.61 5.14
CA ILE A 151 -4.38 -9.02 4.78
C ILE A 151 -5.75 -9.68 4.58
N PRO A 152 -5.97 -10.41 3.47
CA PRO A 152 -7.24 -11.07 3.22
C PRO A 152 -7.44 -12.26 4.20
N PRO A 153 -8.68 -12.71 4.43
CA PRO A 153 -8.96 -13.91 5.22
C PRO A 153 -8.20 -15.13 4.68
N ALA A 154 -7.93 -16.11 5.54
CA ALA A 154 -7.06 -17.26 5.21
C ALA A 154 -7.44 -17.98 3.90
N TRP A 155 -8.73 -18.18 3.64
CA TRP A 155 -9.20 -18.79 2.40
C TRP A 155 -8.81 -17.98 1.16
N ASP A 156 -9.05 -16.67 1.17
CA ASP A 156 -8.74 -15.77 0.06
C ASP A 156 -7.23 -15.58 -0.11
N LEU A 157 -6.48 -15.60 1.00
CA LEU A 157 -5.01 -15.58 0.98
C LEU A 157 -4.45 -16.83 0.29
N ASN A 158 -4.97 -18.01 0.61
CA ASN A 158 -4.53 -19.25 -0.03
C ASN A 158 -4.85 -19.26 -1.53
N LEU A 159 -6.04 -18.78 -1.92
CA LEU A 159 -6.39 -18.61 -3.32
C LEU A 159 -5.44 -17.65 -4.03
N LEU A 160 -5.13 -16.50 -3.40
CA LEU A 160 -4.18 -15.54 -3.94
C LEU A 160 -2.78 -16.15 -4.12
N LEU A 161 -2.27 -16.87 -3.13
CA LEU A 161 -0.97 -17.55 -3.20
C LEU A 161 -0.93 -18.60 -4.33
N ALA A 162 -1.99 -19.38 -4.49
CA ALA A 162 -2.09 -20.37 -5.57
C ALA A 162 -2.09 -19.73 -6.96
N GLU A 163 -2.81 -18.62 -7.13
CA GLU A 163 -2.84 -17.88 -8.40
C GLU A 163 -1.50 -17.18 -8.70
N VAL A 164 -0.78 -16.70 -7.68
CA VAL A 164 0.59 -16.16 -7.83
C VAL A 164 1.54 -17.24 -8.35
N ASP A 165 1.55 -18.40 -7.70
CA ASP A 165 2.40 -19.52 -8.11
C ASP A 165 2.07 -19.94 -9.56
N THR A 166 0.77 -20.06 -9.87
CA THR A 166 0.32 -20.40 -11.22
C THR A 166 0.74 -19.36 -12.25
N ALA A 167 0.52 -18.07 -11.97
CA ALA A 167 0.90 -16.99 -12.89
C ALA A 167 2.41 -16.93 -13.14
N TRP A 168 3.22 -17.22 -12.12
CA TRP A 168 4.67 -17.34 -12.28
C TRP A 168 5.06 -18.59 -13.07
N ARG A 169 4.61 -19.79 -12.67
CA ARG A 169 5.01 -21.05 -13.34
C ARG A 169 4.57 -21.10 -14.80
N GLU A 170 3.38 -20.60 -15.11
CA GLU A 170 2.86 -20.53 -16.47
C GLU A 170 3.30 -19.29 -17.23
N GLN A 171 4.13 -18.43 -16.62
CA GLN A 171 4.65 -17.20 -17.21
C GLN A 171 3.52 -16.36 -17.84
N ARG A 172 2.55 -15.94 -17.03
CA ARG A 172 1.40 -15.13 -17.51
C ARG A 172 1.73 -13.63 -17.51
N GLY A 173 1.05 -12.85 -18.35
CA GLY A 173 1.07 -11.38 -18.31
C GLY A 173 2.47 -10.78 -18.46
N ALA A 174 2.91 -10.00 -17.46
CA ALA A 174 4.23 -9.39 -17.45
C ALA A 174 5.35 -10.42 -17.34
N TRP A 175 5.10 -11.55 -16.65
CA TRP A 175 6.05 -12.67 -16.57
C TRP A 175 6.31 -13.28 -17.95
N ALA A 176 5.27 -13.45 -18.77
CA ALA A 176 5.42 -13.96 -20.15
C ALA A 176 6.39 -13.13 -20.99
N ARG A 177 6.36 -11.81 -20.79
CA ARG A 177 7.05 -10.84 -21.64
C ARG A 177 8.49 -10.58 -21.19
N ALA A 178 8.69 -10.50 -19.88
CA ALA A 178 9.95 -10.06 -19.30
C ALA A 178 10.65 -11.17 -18.49
N GLY A 179 9.93 -12.23 -18.11
CA GLY A 179 10.48 -13.37 -17.39
C GLY A 179 11.30 -12.98 -16.17
N ALA A 180 12.50 -13.54 -16.08
CA ALA A 180 13.44 -13.30 -14.98
C ALA A 180 13.95 -11.86 -14.91
N ASP A 181 13.89 -11.10 -16.00
CA ASP A 181 14.37 -9.72 -16.09
C ASP A 181 13.32 -8.69 -15.65
N LEU A 182 12.09 -9.12 -15.33
CA LEU A 182 11.06 -8.21 -14.89
C LEU A 182 11.46 -7.59 -13.54
N LEU A 183 11.61 -6.26 -13.51
CA LEU A 183 11.63 -5.49 -12.28
C LEU A 183 10.21 -5.31 -11.76
N LEU A 184 9.95 -5.73 -10.52
CA LEU A 184 8.67 -5.47 -9.84
C LEU A 184 8.52 -3.98 -9.52
N GLY A 185 7.29 -3.51 -9.29
CA GLY A 185 7.00 -2.08 -9.05
C GLY A 185 7.85 -1.48 -7.91
N TYR A 186 7.91 -2.14 -6.76
CA TYR A 186 8.75 -1.71 -5.64
C TYR A 186 10.25 -1.81 -5.92
N GLU A 187 10.71 -2.86 -6.62
CA GLU A 187 12.12 -3.00 -7.00
C GLU A 187 12.53 -1.85 -7.93
N TYR A 188 11.74 -1.59 -8.96
CA TYR A 188 11.93 -0.48 -9.88
C TYR A 188 11.96 0.87 -9.15
N ARG A 189 11.00 1.13 -8.26
CA ARG A 189 10.97 2.37 -7.46
C ARG A 189 12.22 2.51 -6.57
N ALA A 190 12.63 1.45 -5.90
CA ALA A 190 13.83 1.46 -5.07
C ALA A 190 15.09 1.73 -5.91
N LEU A 191 15.22 1.07 -7.06
CA LEU A 191 16.37 1.25 -7.95
C LEU A 191 16.44 2.66 -8.52
N ILE A 192 15.31 3.26 -8.90
CA ILE A 192 15.26 4.65 -9.36
C ILE A 192 15.72 5.63 -8.26
N LYS A 193 15.33 5.39 -6.99
CA LYS A 193 15.79 6.20 -5.84
C LYS A 193 17.28 6.06 -5.58
N LEU A 194 17.79 4.83 -5.57
CA LEU A 194 19.24 4.56 -5.43
C LEU A 194 20.05 5.16 -6.60
N GLY A 195 19.40 5.42 -7.73
CA GLY A 195 19.99 6.02 -8.93
C GLY A 195 19.96 7.54 -8.92
N ALA A 196 19.44 8.19 -7.88
CA ALA A 196 19.30 9.64 -7.83
C ALA A 196 20.63 10.37 -8.16
N ARG A 197 20.53 11.50 -8.89
CA ARG A 197 21.70 12.28 -9.36
C ARG A 197 22.60 12.69 -8.19
N ASN A 198 21.98 13.25 -7.16
CA ASN A 198 22.67 13.65 -5.95
C ASN A 198 22.76 12.44 -5.03
N LEU A 199 23.98 11.92 -4.85
CA LEU A 199 24.23 10.87 -3.88
C LEU A 199 24.30 11.51 -2.49
N GLY A 200 23.27 11.27 -1.67
CA GLY A 200 23.35 11.52 -0.23
C GLY A 200 24.25 10.47 0.45
N ARG A 201 24.19 10.37 1.78
CA ARG A 201 24.84 9.26 2.47
C ARG A 201 24.24 7.93 1.97
N PRO A 202 25.05 6.92 1.62
CA PRO A 202 24.53 5.66 1.11
C PRO A 202 23.50 4.99 2.02
N ASP A 203 23.71 5.03 3.33
CA ASP A 203 22.77 4.47 4.32
C ASP A 203 21.41 5.16 4.29
N ASP A 204 21.39 6.49 4.20
CA ASP A 204 20.15 7.28 4.11
C ASP A 204 19.41 6.98 2.81
N MET A 205 20.16 6.76 1.73
CA MET A 205 19.60 6.43 0.42
C MET A 205 18.99 5.02 0.39
N ILE A 206 19.65 4.05 1.01
CA ILE A 206 19.10 2.70 1.20
C ILE A 206 17.86 2.77 2.08
N ALA A 207 17.93 3.49 3.20
CA ALA A 207 16.81 3.66 4.10
C ALA A 207 15.59 4.23 3.36
N ASP A 208 15.76 5.28 2.55
CA ASP A 208 14.67 5.86 1.75
C ASP A 208 14.18 4.93 0.62
N ALA A 209 15.10 4.23 -0.06
CA ALA A 209 14.76 3.31 -1.16
C ALA A 209 13.90 2.14 -0.70
N PHE A 210 14.18 1.60 0.48
CA PHE A 210 13.46 0.46 1.06
C PHE A 210 12.45 0.87 2.13
N GLN A 211 12.29 2.17 2.41
CA GLN A 211 11.27 2.62 3.35
C GLN A 211 9.88 2.30 2.80
N ARG A 212 9.10 1.55 3.57
CA ARG A 212 7.65 1.61 3.42
C ARG A 212 7.25 3.05 3.68
N VAL A 213 6.48 3.66 2.77
CA VAL A 213 5.77 4.91 3.06
C VAL A 213 5.01 4.65 4.35
N ARG A 214 5.49 5.20 5.48
CA ARG A 214 4.82 5.01 6.77
C ARG A 214 3.42 5.61 6.63
N PRO A 215 2.37 4.97 7.18
CA PRO A 215 1.17 5.69 7.51
C PRO A 215 1.60 6.89 8.35
N SER A 216 1.23 8.08 7.94
CA SER A 216 1.41 9.28 8.73
C SER A 216 0.82 9.01 10.12
N ARG A 217 1.67 8.91 11.15
CA ARG A 217 1.27 9.03 12.56
C ARG A 217 0.86 10.49 12.81
N HIS A 218 -0.15 10.98 12.11
CA HIS A 218 -0.76 12.30 12.30
C HIS A 218 -2.29 12.14 12.36
N VAL A 219 -2.76 11.14 13.09
CA VAL A 219 -4.02 11.29 13.83
C VAL A 219 -3.59 11.63 15.25
N ARG A 220 -3.43 12.92 15.53
CA ARG A 220 -3.56 13.41 16.90
C ARG A 220 -4.97 13.06 17.32
N SER A 221 -5.12 12.08 18.21
CA SER A 221 -6.38 11.84 18.90
C SER A 221 -6.90 13.17 19.44
N PRO A 222 -8.11 13.62 19.09
CA PRO A 222 -8.69 14.79 19.72
C PRO A 222 -8.82 14.47 21.21
N GLY A 223 -8.33 15.39 22.04
CA GLY A 223 -8.04 15.17 23.44
C GLY A 223 -9.14 14.44 24.21
N ARG A 224 -8.79 13.27 24.75
CA ARG A 224 -9.36 12.86 26.03
C ARG A 224 -8.91 13.90 27.05
N ARG A 225 -9.81 14.83 27.37
CA ARG A 225 -9.76 15.54 28.65
C ARG A 225 -9.92 14.46 29.72
N GLU A 226 -8.80 13.99 30.25
CA GLU A 226 -8.76 13.46 31.61
C GLU A 226 -9.37 14.55 32.49
N ARG A 227 -10.62 14.30 32.91
CA ARG A 227 -11.18 15.03 34.04
C ARG A 227 -10.43 14.50 35.25
N ASP A 228 -9.62 15.39 35.82
CA ASP A 228 -9.11 15.32 37.17
C ASP A 228 -10.22 14.92 38.14
N CYS A 229 -10.33 13.62 38.42
CA CYS A 229 -10.98 13.11 39.62
C CYS A 229 -9.95 13.11 40.76
N ALA A 230 -9.52 14.31 41.15
CA ALA A 230 -8.81 14.52 42.41
C ALA A 230 -9.08 15.95 42.90
N ARG A 231 -9.64 16.04 44.12
CA ARG A 231 -9.83 17.23 44.96
C ARG A 231 -11.13 18.02 44.78
N MET A 232 -12.23 17.41 45.25
CA MET A 232 -13.20 18.17 46.06
C MET A 232 -12.83 18.03 47.54
N ARG A 233 -12.17 19.06 48.10
CA ARG A 233 -12.18 19.36 49.53
C ARG A 233 -13.02 20.63 49.72
N PRO A 234 -14.08 20.63 50.54
CA PRO A 234 -14.81 21.85 50.82
C PRO A 234 -14.00 22.79 51.74
N ALA A 235 -14.22 24.07 51.52
CA ALA A 235 -13.58 25.19 52.16
C ALA A 235 -13.81 25.23 53.68
N ARG A 236 -12.77 25.69 54.39
CA ARG A 236 -12.80 26.03 55.82
C ARG A 236 -13.82 27.15 56.07
N GLY A 237 -14.84 26.86 56.87
CA GLY A 237 -15.68 27.87 57.51
C GLY A 237 -14.92 28.60 58.61
N ARG A 238 -15.09 29.92 58.67
CA ARG A 238 -14.56 30.82 59.71
C ARG A 238 -15.20 30.53 61.08
N PRO A 239 -14.49 30.79 62.19
CA PRO A 239 -15.01 30.60 63.55
C PRO A 239 -15.90 31.77 64.00
N ALA A 240 -16.95 31.45 64.76
CA ALA A 240 -17.79 32.41 65.46
C ALA A 240 -17.06 32.99 66.68
N THR A 241 -17.01 34.32 66.75
CA THR A 241 -16.52 35.11 67.88
C THR A 241 -17.59 35.21 68.96
N ALA A 242 -17.24 34.81 70.19
CA ALA A 242 -17.99 35.14 71.41
C ALA A 242 -17.22 36.21 72.23
N PRO A 243 -17.91 37.12 72.94
CA PRO A 243 -17.32 38.35 73.44
C PRO A 243 -16.64 38.21 74.81
N ARG A 244 -15.60 39.02 75.03
CA ARG A 244 -14.98 39.31 76.33
C ARG A 244 -15.76 40.37 77.10
N ARG A 245 -16.02 40.11 78.39
CA ARG A 245 -16.05 41.02 79.56
C ARG A 245 -16.52 40.18 80.77
N LYS A 246 -16.12 40.33 82.02
CA LYS A 246 -15.08 41.07 82.76
C LYS A 246 -15.09 40.44 84.17
N ALA A 247 -13.91 40.34 84.79
CA ALA A 247 -13.61 40.34 86.23
C ALA A 247 -14.74 40.16 87.28
N ARG A 248 -14.53 39.31 88.29
CA ARG A 248 -14.04 39.71 89.64
C ARG A 248 -13.98 38.51 90.60
N ARG A 249 -13.17 38.74 91.64
CA ARG A 249 -12.69 37.88 92.72
C ARG A 249 -13.71 37.70 93.86
N CYS A 250 -13.39 36.69 94.68
CA CYS A 250 -13.59 36.54 96.14
C CYS A 250 -14.97 36.12 96.67
N GLY A 251 -14.91 35.16 97.61
CA GLY A 251 -16.00 34.64 98.42
C GLY A 251 -15.78 33.16 98.66
#